data_AF-A0A661V2V2-F1
#
_entry.id   AF-A0A661V2V2-F1
#
_cell.length_a   1.000
_cell.length_b   1.000
_cell.length_c   1.000
_cell.angle_alpha   90.00
_cell.angle_beta   90.00
_cell.angle_gamma   90.00
#
_symmetry.space_group_name_H-M   'P 1'
#
loop_
_entity.id
_entity.type
_entity.pdbx_description
1 polymer ?
#
loop_
_entity_poly.entity_id
_entity_poly.type
_entity_poly.pdbx_seq_one_letter_code
_entity_poly.pdbx_strand_id
1 'polypeptide(L)'
;MALGQPAALLAVSLALAAAATGLGVLVATFGKTQTQISGLSVLLTLTMSAVGGCMVPTFVMPDFMQTLARFTPHGWAMQGFQDALVRGYGLAGVWPDAAALLGFAAVFFLVGVWRFRFENY
;
A
#
# COMPACT_ATOMS: atom_id res chain seq x y z
N MET A 1 -4.37 17.99 -20.28
CA MET A 1 -4.54 16.99 -19.20
C MET A 1 -4.37 17.71 -17.88
N ALA A 2 -5.38 18.49 -17.45
CA ALA A 2 -5.40 18.99 -16.08
C ALA A 2 -5.45 17.77 -15.16
N LEU A 3 -4.79 17.80 -14.00
CA LEU A 3 -4.65 16.68 -13.05
C LEU A 3 -5.98 16.13 -12.48
N GLY A 4 -7.11 16.48 -13.09
CA GLY A 4 -8.49 16.10 -12.75
C GLY A 4 -8.88 16.67 -11.41
N GLN A 5 -8.24 16.14 -10.36
CA GLN A 5 -8.53 16.31 -8.97
C GLN A 5 -7.24 16.20 -8.12
N PRO A 6 -6.43 17.27 -8.00
CA PRO A 6 -5.14 17.21 -7.29
C PRO A 6 -5.30 16.82 -5.82
N ALA A 7 -6.42 17.18 -5.18
CA ALA A 7 -6.72 16.80 -3.81
C ALA A 7 -6.91 15.27 -3.64
N ALA A 8 -7.59 14.61 -4.59
CA ALA A 8 -7.78 13.17 -4.57
C ALA A 8 -6.44 12.42 -4.74
N LEU A 9 -5.59 12.89 -5.66
CA LEU A 9 -4.25 12.35 -5.86
C LEU A 9 -3.38 12.49 -4.60
N LEU A 10 -3.41 13.67 -3.96
CA LEU A 10 -2.68 13.90 -2.71
C LEU A 10 -3.18 12.98 -1.60
N ALA A 11 -4.49 12.81 -1.45
CA ALA A 11 -5.06 11.93 -0.43
C ALA A 11 -4.59 10.48 -0.58
N VAL A 12 -4.70 9.92 -1.79
CA VAL A 12 -4.24 8.54 -2.08
C VAL A 12 -2.73 8.42 -1.89
N SER A 13 -1.94 9.39 -2.38
CA SER A 13 -0.48 9.36 -2.27
C SER A 13 0.01 9.43 -0.82
N LEU A 14 -0.59 10.29 0.00
CA LEU A 14 -0.25 10.41 1.42
C LEU A 14 -0.67 9.16 2.20
N ALA A 15 -1.85 8.60 1.92
CA ALA A 15 -2.28 7.35 2.53
C ALA A 15 -1.36 6.18 2.16
N LEU A 16 -0.94 6.09 0.89
CA LEU A 16 0.04 5.12 0.42
C LEU A 16 1.40 5.32 1.10
N ALA A 17 1.89 6.56 1.20
CA ALA A 17 3.14 6.86 1.88
C ALA A 17 3.10 6.45 3.36
N ALA A 18 1.98 6.66 4.04
CA ALA A 18 1.76 6.18 5.41
C ALA A 18 1.80 4.64 5.48
N ALA A 19 1.13 3.95 4.55
CA ALA A 19 1.15 2.49 4.47
C ALA A 19 2.56 1.94 4.21
N ALA A 20 3.30 2.54 3.29
CA ALA A 20 4.67 2.19 2.98
C ALA A 20 5.61 2.43 4.18
N THR A 21 5.41 3.53 4.90
CA THR A 21 6.17 3.83 6.13
C THR A 21 5.89 2.80 7.21
N GLY A 22 4.62 2.46 7.45
CA GLY A 22 4.22 1.41 8.39
C GLY A 22 4.82 0.06 8.02
N LEU A 23 4.81 -0.30 6.73
CA LEU A 23 5.44 -1.52 6.24
C LEU A 23 6.96 -1.50 6.49
N GLY A 24 7.65 -0.38 6.24
CA GLY A 24 9.07 -0.23 6.53
C GLY A 24 9.40 -0.43 8.01
N VAL A 25 8.61 0.14 8.92
CA VAL A 25 8.72 -0.09 10.36
C VAL A 25 8.54 -1.57 10.69
N LEU A 26 7.52 -2.22 10.13
CA LEU A 26 7.29 -3.65 10.34
C LEU A 26 8.45 -4.51 9.84
N VAL A 27 8.95 -4.26 8.63
CA VAL A 27 10.07 -5.01 8.04
C VAL A 27 11.35 -4.85 8.84
N ALA A 28 11.60 -3.65 9.39
CA ALA A 28 12.75 -3.40 10.26
C ALA A 28 12.77 -4.30 11.51
N THR A 29 11.61 -4.79 11.97
CA THR A 29 11.53 -5.72 13.11
C THR A 29 11.94 -7.17 12.81
N PHE A 30 12.13 -7.53 11.54
CA PHE A 30 12.50 -8.89 11.14
C PHE A 30 13.98 -9.04 10.76
N GLY A 31 14.65 -7.96 10.34
CA GLY A 31 16.04 -8.00 9.92
C GLY A 31 17.02 -7.68 11.05
N LYS A 32 18.16 -8.37 11.08
CA LYS A 32 19.26 -8.09 12.03
C LYS A 32 20.32 -7.16 11.45
N THR A 33 20.34 -6.98 10.14
CA THR A 33 21.28 -6.12 9.41
C THR A 33 20.57 -5.28 8.37
N GLN A 34 21.17 -4.15 8.01
CA GLN A 34 20.61 -3.27 6.96
C GLN A 34 20.40 -4.02 5.64
N THR A 35 21.32 -4.89 5.25
CA THR A 35 21.20 -5.69 4.02
C THR A 35 20.00 -6.64 4.05
N GLN A 36 19.73 -7.28 5.19
CA GLN A 36 18.56 -8.15 5.35
C GLN A 36 17.25 -7.35 5.27
N ILE A 37 17.19 -6.20 5.94
CA ILE A 37 16.01 -5.32 5.93
C ILE A 37 15.74 -4.84 4.49
N SER A 38 16.77 -4.35 3.79
CA SER A 38 16.63 -3.91 2.40
C SER A 38 16.20 -5.05 1.47
N GLY A 39 16.79 -6.25 1.61
CA GLY A 39 16.41 -7.42 0.81
C GLY A 39 14.96 -7.85 1.03
N LEU A 40 14.50 -7.92 2.28
CA LEU A 40 13.11 -8.22 2.62
C LEU A 40 12.15 -7.15 2.07
N SER A 41 12.52 -5.88 2.19
CA SER A 41 11.70 -4.77 1.69
C SER A 41 11.49 -4.87 0.18
N VAL A 42 12.55 -5.18 -0.58
CA VAL A 42 12.48 -5.37 -2.04
C VAL A 42 11.61 -6.58 -2.39
N LEU A 43 11.84 -7.73 -1.76
CA LEU A 43 11.06 -8.94 -2.01
C LEU A 43 9.56 -8.73 -1.75
N LEU A 44 9.21 -8.11 -0.61
CA LEU A 44 7.82 -7.84 -0.25
C LEU A 44 7.18 -6.85 -1.21
N THR A 45 7.88 -5.75 -1.55
CA THR A 45 7.36 -4.73 -2.47
C THR A 45 7.13 -5.32 -3.86
N LEU A 46 8.07 -6.10 -4.39
CA LEU A 46 7.92 -6.75 -5.68
C LEU A 46 6.77 -7.76 -5.70
N THR A 47 6.66 -8.59 -4.65
CA THR A 47 5.58 -9.57 -4.54
C THR A 47 4.22 -8.88 -4.46
N MET A 48 4.10 -7.85 -3.62
CA MET A 48 2.87 -7.06 -3.49
C MET A 48 2.54 -6.29 -4.77
N SER A 49 3.54 -5.79 -5.50
CA SER A 49 3.37 -5.09 -6.79
C SER A 49 2.87 -6.03 -7.89
N ALA A 50 3.40 -7.26 -7.95
CA ALA A 50 2.97 -8.28 -8.89
C ALA A 50 1.50 -8.69 -8.66
N VAL A 51 1.09 -8.82 -7.40
CA VAL A 51 -0.28 -9.21 -7.03
C VAL A 51 -1.25 -8.02 -7.03
N GLY A 52 -0.81 -6.85 -6.58
CA GLY A 52 -1.62 -5.65 -6.37
C GLY A 52 -1.92 -4.85 -7.63
N GLY A 53 -1.67 -5.43 -8.80
CA GLY A 53 -2.10 -4.85 -10.08
C GLY A 53 -1.24 -3.71 -10.61
N CYS A 54 -0.01 -3.54 -10.10
CA CYS A 54 0.92 -2.53 -10.61
C CYS A 54 1.55 -2.95 -11.94
N MET A 55 1.78 -4.26 -12.14
CA MET A 55 2.36 -4.81 -13.38
C MET A 55 1.29 -5.18 -14.40
N VAL A 56 0.17 -5.75 -13.95
CA VAL A 56 -0.96 -6.17 -14.78
C VAL A 56 -2.22 -5.54 -14.21
N PRO A 57 -3.07 -4.88 -14.98
CA PRO A 57 -4.28 -4.28 -14.44
C PRO A 57 -5.19 -5.35 -13.80
N THR A 58 -5.70 -5.08 -12.60
CA THR A 58 -6.50 -6.03 -11.82
C THR A 58 -7.71 -6.55 -12.59
N PHE A 59 -8.37 -5.72 -13.40
CA PHE A 59 -9.55 -6.13 -14.19
C PHE A 59 -9.25 -7.16 -15.30
N VAL A 60 -7.98 -7.41 -15.64
CA VAL A 60 -7.56 -8.44 -16.61
C VAL A 60 -7.16 -9.74 -15.90
N MET A 61 -6.96 -9.71 -14.59
CA MET A 61 -6.53 -10.86 -13.81
C MET A 61 -7.69 -11.87 -13.59
N PRO A 62 -7.39 -13.16 -13.37
CA PRO A 62 -8.39 -14.13 -12.91
C PRO A 62 -9.01 -13.72 -11.56
N ASP A 63 -10.25 -14.15 -11.28
CA ASP A 63 -11.01 -13.76 -10.08
C ASP A 63 -10.26 -14.01 -8.76
N PHE A 64 -9.52 -15.11 -8.70
CA PHE A 64 -8.69 -15.45 -7.54
C PHE A 64 -7.61 -14.39 -7.29
N MET A 65 -6.91 -13.94 -8.34
CA MET A 65 -5.87 -12.92 -8.22
C MET A 65 -6.44 -11.54 -7.93
N GLN A 66 -7.61 -11.21 -8.49
CA GLN A 66 -8.33 -9.97 -8.15
C GLN A 66 -8.67 -9.91 -6.67
N THR A 67 -9.06 -11.05 -6.08
CA THR A 67 -9.33 -11.17 -4.66
C THR A 67 -8.06 -10.96 -3.85
N LEU A 68 -6.94 -11.59 -4.24
CA LEU A 68 -5.64 -11.40 -3.58
C LEU A 68 -5.15 -9.95 -3.64
N ALA A 69 -5.37 -9.25 -4.76
CA ALA A 69 -4.97 -7.85 -4.91
C ALA A 69 -5.55 -6.94 -3.81
N ARG A 70 -6.80 -7.22 -3.38
CA ARG A 70 -7.49 -6.46 -2.31
C ARG A 70 -6.88 -6.66 -0.92
N PHE A 71 -6.04 -7.68 -0.73
CA PHE A 71 -5.29 -7.89 0.51
C PHE A 71 -3.94 -7.17 0.52
N THR A 72 -3.63 -6.39 -0.50
CA THR A 72 -2.36 -5.66 -0.62
C THR A 72 -2.62 -4.14 -0.65
N PRO A 73 -1.76 -3.31 -0.05
CA PRO A 73 -1.86 -1.86 -0.19
C PRO A 73 -1.66 -1.40 -1.65
N HIS A 74 -0.97 -2.19 -2.47
CA HIS A 74 -0.73 -1.89 -3.88
C HIS A 74 -2.04 -1.94 -4.70
N GLY A 75 -2.92 -2.90 -4.42
CA GLY A 75 -4.24 -3.00 -5.05
C GLY A 75 -5.11 -1.77 -4.80
N TRP A 76 -5.21 -1.35 -3.54
CA TRP A 76 -5.97 -0.16 -3.15
C TRP A 76 -5.36 1.13 -3.70
N ALA A 77 -4.03 1.25 -3.70
CA ALA A 77 -3.36 2.39 -4.32
C ALA A 77 -3.65 2.49 -5.82
N MET A 78 -3.54 1.37 -6.55
CA MET A 78 -3.81 1.35 -7.98
C MET A 78 -5.26 1.71 -8.30
N GLN A 79 -6.21 1.20 -7.49
CA GLN A 79 -7.62 1.55 -7.62
C GLN A 79 -7.86 3.04 -7.37
N GLY A 80 -7.34 3.60 -6.28
CA GLY A 80 -7.47 5.03 -5.96
C GLY A 80 -6.83 5.95 -7.01
N PHE A 81 -5.69 5.56 -7.59
CA PHE A 81 -5.09 6.31 -8.71
C PHE A 81 -5.92 6.23 -9.98
N GLN A 82 -6.50 5.07 -10.31
CA GLN A 82 -7.41 4.97 -11.45
C GLN A 82 -8.69 5.78 -11.23
N ASP A 83 -9.24 5.80 -10.02
CA ASP A 83 -10.41 6.59 -9.65
C ASP A 83 -10.14 8.08 -9.83
N ALA A 84 -9.00 8.58 -9.33
CA ALA A 84 -8.62 9.98 -9.47
C ALA A 84 -8.24 10.38 -10.92
N LEU A 85 -7.40 9.59 -11.61
CA LEU A 85 -6.80 9.96 -12.89
C LEU A 85 -7.64 9.58 -14.12
N VAL A 86 -8.25 8.39 -14.09
CA VAL A 86 -8.97 7.83 -15.24
C VAL A 86 -10.46 8.11 -15.13
N ARG A 87 -11.05 7.88 -13.95
CA ARG A 87 -12.49 8.11 -13.71
C ARG A 87 -12.83 9.56 -13.33
N GLY A 88 -11.82 10.34 -12.96
CA GLY A 88 -11.98 11.76 -12.61
C GLY A 88 -12.70 12.00 -11.29
N TYR A 89 -12.64 11.03 -10.36
CA TYR A 89 -13.38 11.07 -9.11
C TYR A 89 -12.82 12.06 -8.08
N GLY A 90 -13.79 12.54 -7.29
CA GLY A 90 -13.70 13.35 -6.07
C GLY A 90 -12.72 12.86 -5.04
N LEU A 91 -12.36 13.74 -4.09
CA LEU A 91 -11.88 13.31 -2.78
C LEU A 91 -12.84 12.30 -2.13
N ALA A 92 -14.15 12.53 -2.25
CA ALA A 92 -15.17 11.61 -1.75
C ALA A 92 -15.16 10.24 -2.48
N GLY A 93 -14.77 10.22 -3.75
CA GLY A 93 -14.73 8.98 -4.55
C GLY A 93 -13.54 8.10 -4.19
N VAL A 94 -12.37 8.69 -3.92
CA VAL A 94 -11.16 7.95 -3.52
C VAL A 94 -11.06 7.69 -2.01
N TRP A 95 -12.01 8.21 -1.23
CA TRP A 95 -12.00 8.05 0.23
C TRP A 95 -11.96 6.59 0.69
N PRO A 96 -12.71 5.64 0.09
CA PRO A 96 -12.61 4.23 0.45
C PRO A 96 -11.20 3.66 0.26
N ASP A 97 -10.53 4.00 -0.85
CA ASP A 97 -9.16 3.54 -1.13
C ASP A 97 -8.14 4.14 -0.15
N ALA A 98 -8.25 5.45 0.10
CA ALA A 98 -7.42 6.14 1.07
C ALA A 98 -7.63 5.58 2.49
N ALA A 99 -8.87 5.31 2.88
CA ALA A 99 -9.20 4.71 4.18
C ALA A 99 -8.64 3.29 4.32
N ALA A 100 -8.72 2.47 3.27
CA ALA A 100 -8.12 1.14 3.27
C ALA A 100 -6.59 1.22 3.44
N LEU A 101 -5.92 2.12 2.70
CA LEU A 101 -4.49 2.37 2.82
C LEU A 101 -4.09 2.84 4.22
N LEU A 102 -4.87 3.74 4.83
CA LEU A 102 -4.68 4.15 6.22
C LEU A 102 -4.89 2.99 7.21
N GLY A 103 -5.82 2.08 6.91
CA GLY A 103 -5.99 0.82 7.65
C GLY A 103 -4.73 -0.05 7.60
N PHE A 104 -4.15 -0.25 6.41
CA PHE A 104 -2.87 -0.93 6.26
C PHE A 104 -1.74 -0.22 7.02
N ALA A 105 -1.66 1.10 6.93
CA ALA A 105 -0.69 1.90 7.66
C ALA A 105 -0.78 1.67 9.17
N ALA A 106 -1.99 1.75 9.72
CA ALA A 106 -2.25 1.49 11.13
C ALA A 106 -1.85 0.07 11.53
N VAL A 107 -2.26 -0.95 10.76
CA VAL A 107 -1.91 -2.35 11.04
C VAL A 107 -0.41 -2.57 11.02
N PHE A 108 0.28 -2.17 9.95
CA PHE A 108 1.73 -2.40 9.85
C PHE A 108 2.50 -1.63 10.92
N PHE A 109 2.13 -0.38 11.18
CA PHE A 109 2.77 0.43 12.20
C PHE A 109 2.53 -0.14 13.62
N LEU A 110 1.29 -0.47 13.98
CA LEU A 110 0.96 -1.02 15.30
C LEU A 110 1.66 -2.35 15.55
N VAL A 111 1.64 -3.26 14.57
CA VAL A 111 2.33 -4.56 14.67
C VAL A 111 3.85 -4.36 14.76
N GLY A 112 4.41 -3.45 13.95
CA GLY A 112 5.83 -3.12 13.98
C GLY A 112 6.26 -2.55 15.34
N VAL A 113 5.55 -1.56 15.86
CA VAL A 113 5.85 -0.97 17.18
C VAL A 113 5.66 -1.99 18.30
N TRP A 114 4.62 -2.81 18.25
CA TRP A 114 4.39 -3.87 19.22
C TRP A 114 5.58 -4.83 19.24
N ARG A 115 6.01 -5.33 18.08
CA ARG A 115 7.13 -6.27 17.95
C ARG A 115 8.48 -5.66 18.37
N PHE A 116 8.73 -4.39 18.04
CA PHE A 116 9.97 -3.68 18.44
C PHE A 116 10.12 -3.60 19.97
N ARG A 117 9.01 -3.53 20.71
CA ARG A 117 9.02 -3.44 22.18
C ARG A 117 9.33 -4.75 22.90
N PHE A 118 9.21 -5.91 22.24
CA PHE A 118 9.47 -7.21 22.88
C PHE A 118 10.93 -7.66 22.80
N GLU A 119 11.77 -7.03 21.97
CA GLU A 119 13.20 -7.37 21.87
C GLU A 119 14.04 -6.78 23.03
N ASN A 120 13.39 -6.47 24.15
CA ASN A 120 13.97 -5.80 25.30
C ASN A 120 13.82 -6.66 26.57
N TYR A 121 14.39 -7.87 26.56
CA TYR A 121 14.76 -8.60 27.78
C TYR A 121 15.84 -9.65 27.53
#